data_AF-A0A7S2C5R7-F1
#
_entry.id   AF-A0A7S2C5R7-F1
#
_cell.length_a   1.000
_cell.length_b   1.000
_cell.length_c   1.000
_cell.angle_alpha   90.00
_cell.angle_beta   90.00
_cell.angle_gamma   90.00
#
_symmetry.space_group_name_H-M   'P 1'
#
loop_
_entity.id
_entity.type
_entity.pdbx_description
1 polymer ?
#
loop_
_entity_poly.entity_id
_entity_poly.type
_entity_poly.pdbx_seq_one_letter_code
_entity_poly.pdbx_strand_id
1 'polypeptide(L)'
;GLTWIDQHALRDAMREWPSFSWLVPKSVRADDDRVVVYSVDPATNASVHNYTLSEVSALLTLAGADAAADMQADMLASYTTQEDPGVKVHCWFTENMPTEYAYVINDGDVESDPLYKIMGLGDGTGDANSLSVCRGWENAVVETFDAVCHSCFLTNATVVNRIVGMVTSA
;
A
#
# COMPACT_ATOMS: atom_id res chain seq x y z
N GLY A 1 7.50 -0.12 18.07
CA GLY A 1 8.05 1.10 17.45
C GLY A 1 9.51 1.30 17.83
N LEU A 2 10.19 2.24 17.17
CA LEU A 2 11.54 2.69 17.58
C LEU A 2 11.38 3.54 18.86
N THR A 3 11.98 3.10 19.97
CA THR A 3 11.75 3.68 21.31
C THR A 3 12.27 5.11 21.48
N TRP A 4 13.04 5.60 20.52
CA TRP A 4 13.67 6.93 20.53
C TRP A 4 12.98 7.92 19.59
N ILE A 5 11.89 7.52 18.91
CA ILE A 5 11.09 8.38 18.05
C ILE A 5 9.71 8.58 18.70
N ASP A 6 9.30 9.83 18.83
CA ASP A 6 7.92 10.18 19.16
C ASP A 6 7.02 9.82 17.97
N GLN A 7 6.13 8.85 18.17
CA GLN A 7 5.27 8.33 17.11
C GLN A 7 4.27 9.37 16.61
N HIS A 8 3.78 10.26 17.46
CA HIS A 8 2.84 11.32 17.06
C HIS A 8 3.57 12.37 16.23
N ALA A 9 4.76 12.80 16.66
CA ALA A 9 5.56 13.75 15.88
C ALA A 9 5.97 13.18 14.51
N LEU A 10 6.35 11.89 14.46
CA LEU A 10 6.65 11.23 13.18
C LEU A 10 5.41 11.15 12.29
N ARG A 11 4.27 10.72 12.82
CA ARG A 11 3.00 10.64 12.07
C ARG A 11 2.61 12.00 11.51
N ASP A 12 2.68 13.05 12.33
CA ASP A 12 2.32 14.41 11.91
C ASP A 12 3.25 14.90 10.78
N ALA A 13 4.55 14.62 10.86
CA ALA A 13 5.48 14.88 9.76
C ALA A 13 5.17 14.05 8.51
N MET A 14 4.81 12.77 8.65
CA MET A 14 4.47 11.90 7.52
C MET A 14 3.20 12.35 6.79
N ARG A 15 2.22 12.95 7.49
CA ARG A 15 1.01 13.53 6.89
C ARG A 15 1.31 14.67 5.91
N GLU A 16 2.45 15.34 6.07
CA GLU A 16 2.88 16.41 5.19
C GLU A 16 3.66 15.91 3.95
N TRP A 17 3.95 14.61 3.85
CA TRP A 17 4.73 14.08 2.72
C TRP A 17 3.80 13.65 1.57
N PRO A 18 3.86 14.34 0.41
CA PRO A 18 2.93 14.04 -0.70
C PRO A 18 3.05 12.61 -1.22
N SER A 19 4.20 11.97 -1.06
CA SER A 19 4.41 10.58 -1.46
C SER A 19 3.51 9.61 -0.70
N PHE A 20 3.21 9.86 0.57
CA PHE A 20 2.29 8.99 1.33
C PHE A 20 0.85 9.17 0.87
N SER A 21 0.39 10.39 0.63
CA SER A 21 -0.93 10.64 0.04
C SER A 21 -1.06 10.04 -1.37
N TRP A 22 0.01 10.06 -2.18
CA TRP A 22 0.02 9.48 -3.52
C TRP A 22 -0.03 7.94 -3.50
N LEU A 23 0.65 7.31 -2.53
CA LEU A 23 0.73 5.86 -2.35
C LEU A 23 -0.43 5.24 -1.56
N VAL A 24 -1.41 6.05 -1.10
CA VAL A 24 -2.66 5.51 -0.55
C VAL A 24 -3.23 4.51 -1.57
N PRO A 25 -3.61 3.30 -1.12
CA PRO A 25 -4.15 2.29 -2.02
C PRO A 25 -5.30 2.85 -2.86
N LYS A 26 -5.31 2.49 -4.13
CA LYS A 26 -6.32 2.91 -5.10
C LYS A 26 -6.96 1.68 -5.70
N SER A 27 -8.13 1.88 -6.28
CA SER A 27 -8.82 0.85 -7.03
C SER A 27 -7.93 0.37 -8.19
N VAL A 28 -7.30 -0.79 -8.03
CA VAL A 28 -6.45 -1.39 -9.08
C VAL A 28 -7.33 -2.01 -10.16
N ARG A 29 -8.56 -2.40 -9.85
CA ARG A 29 -9.58 -2.80 -10.82
C ARG A 29 -10.78 -1.91 -10.63
N ALA A 30 -11.55 -1.62 -11.67
CA ALA A 30 -12.64 -0.65 -11.62
C ALA A 30 -13.71 -0.93 -10.54
N ASP A 31 -13.71 -2.12 -9.93
CA ASP A 31 -14.60 -2.60 -8.89
C ASP A 31 -13.96 -2.74 -7.49
N ASP A 32 -12.68 -2.40 -7.33
CA ASP A 32 -11.97 -2.55 -6.05
C ASP A 32 -12.22 -1.33 -5.16
N ASP A 33 -13.35 -1.33 -4.45
CA ASP A 33 -13.65 -0.41 -3.33
C ASP A 33 -13.68 -1.18 -2.00
N ARG A 34 -12.63 -1.95 -1.74
CA ARG A 34 -12.52 -2.77 -0.53
C ARG A 34 -12.49 -1.91 0.74
N VAL A 35 -12.91 -2.52 1.85
CA VAL A 35 -12.71 -1.95 3.20
C VAL A 35 -11.22 -1.96 3.54
N VAL A 36 -10.70 -0.82 3.99
CA VAL A 36 -9.32 -0.66 4.46
C VAL A 36 -9.23 -0.40 5.96
N VAL A 37 -10.30 0.12 6.56
CA VAL A 37 -10.39 0.28 8.02
C VAL A 37 -11.77 -0.15 8.51
N TYR A 38 -11.81 -1.10 9.44
CA TYR A 38 -13.02 -1.45 10.17
C TYR A 38 -13.05 -0.67 11.48
N SER A 39 -14.11 0.08 11.73
CA SER A 39 -14.38 0.70 13.02
C SER A 39 -15.27 -0.21 13.86
N VAL A 40 -14.90 -0.44 15.13
CA VAL A 40 -15.69 -1.26 16.05
C VAL A 40 -15.97 -0.53 17.35
N ASP A 41 -17.15 -0.76 17.92
CA ASP A 41 -17.52 -0.25 19.23
C ASP A 41 -16.62 -0.91 20.31
N PRO A 42 -15.94 -0.12 21.17
CA PRO A 42 -14.96 -0.65 22.10
C PRO A 42 -15.56 -1.51 23.23
N ALA A 43 -16.86 -1.39 23.51
CA ALA A 43 -17.53 -2.16 24.56
C ALA A 43 -18.07 -3.51 24.05
N THR A 44 -18.44 -3.58 22.77
CA THR A 44 -19.15 -4.72 22.19
C THR A 44 -18.41 -5.42 21.05
N ASN A 45 -17.35 -4.82 20.51
CA ASN A 45 -16.67 -5.21 19.27
C ASN A 45 -17.60 -5.32 18.05
N ALA A 46 -18.77 -4.68 18.10
CA ALA A 46 -19.68 -4.62 16.96
C ALA A 46 -19.14 -3.62 15.93
N SER A 47 -19.22 -3.96 14.64
CA SER A 47 -18.85 -3.03 13.55
C SER A 47 -19.76 -1.81 13.56
N VAL A 48 -19.16 -0.62 13.50
CA VAL A 48 -19.86 0.68 13.50
C VAL A 48 -19.85 1.28 12.08
N HIS A 49 -18.65 1.59 11.57
CA HIS A 49 -18.45 2.10 10.21
C HIS A 49 -17.22 1.46 9.59
N ASN A 50 -17.32 1.02 8.35
CA ASN A 50 -16.20 0.43 7.63
C ASN A 50 -15.79 1.38 6.52
N TYR A 51 -14.59 1.95 6.61
CA TYR A 51 -14.05 2.87 5.62
C TYR A 51 -13.49 2.10 4.43
N THR A 52 -14.00 2.37 3.24
CA THR A 52 -13.50 1.81 2.00
C THR A 52 -12.37 2.65 1.38
N LEU A 53 -11.78 2.16 0.28
CA LEU A 53 -10.76 2.88 -0.48
C LEU A 53 -11.23 4.28 -0.91
N SER A 54 -12.49 4.40 -1.31
CA SER A 54 -13.09 5.68 -1.70
C SER A 54 -13.31 6.64 -0.51
N GLU A 55 -13.26 6.14 0.72
CA GLU A 55 -13.47 6.91 1.95
C GLU A 55 -12.16 7.30 2.67
N VAL A 56 -10.98 6.96 2.12
CA VAL A 56 -9.70 7.27 2.80
C VAL A 56 -9.52 8.78 3.02
N SER A 57 -9.96 9.64 2.09
CA SER A 57 -9.91 11.09 2.28
C SER A 57 -10.74 11.54 3.49
N ALA A 58 -11.94 10.97 3.67
CA ALA A 58 -12.79 11.26 4.83
C ALA A 58 -12.16 10.76 6.14
N LEU A 59 -11.48 9.61 6.11
CA LEU A 59 -10.74 9.10 7.26
C LEU A 59 -9.58 10.04 7.65
N LEU A 60 -8.86 10.59 6.67
CA LEU A 60 -7.80 11.57 6.91
C LEU A 60 -8.34 12.87 7.53
N THR A 61 -9.47 13.37 7.06
CA THR A 61 -10.15 14.53 7.68
C THR A 61 -10.59 14.24 9.12
N LEU A 62 -11.15 13.05 9.39
CA LEU A 62 -11.52 12.65 10.76
C LEU A 62 -10.30 12.62 11.70
N ALA A 63 -9.13 12.27 11.16
CA ALA A 63 -7.84 12.28 11.83
C ALA A 63 -7.20 13.68 11.96
N GLY A 64 -7.90 14.74 11.56
CA GLY A 64 -7.39 16.11 11.53
C GLY A 64 -6.24 16.32 10.53
N ALA A 65 -6.11 15.45 9.53
CA ALA A 65 -5.07 15.48 8.51
C ALA A 65 -5.58 16.07 7.19
N ASP A 66 -6.26 17.22 7.25
CA ASP A 66 -6.95 17.83 6.10
C ASP A 66 -6.00 18.08 4.91
N ALA A 67 -4.78 18.55 5.17
CA ALA A 67 -3.79 18.74 4.10
C ALA A 67 -3.44 17.42 3.38
N ALA A 68 -3.38 16.31 4.11
CA ALA A 68 -3.13 14.99 3.53
C ALA A 68 -4.34 14.50 2.72
N ALA A 69 -5.56 14.82 3.18
CA ALA A 69 -6.81 14.52 2.49
C ALA A 69 -6.90 15.28 1.16
N ASP A 70 -6.56 16.58 1.16
CA ASP A 70 -6.49 17.42 -0.03
C ASP A 70 -5.45 16.89 -1.02
N MET A 71 -4.23 16.59 -0.54
CA MET A 71 -3.19 15.98 -1.37
C MET A 71 -3.64 14.65 -2.00
N GLN A 72 -4.36 13.81 -1.25
CA GLN A 72 -4.85 12.53 -1.75
C GLN A 72 -5.90 12.73 -2.85
N ALA A 73 -6.84 13.67 -2.66
CA ALA A 73 -7.85 14.02 -3.65
C ALA A 73 -7.23 14.58 -4.95
N ASP A 74 -6.26 15.48 -4.84
CA ASP A 74 -5.54 16.04 -6.00
C ASP A 74 -4.76 14.97 -6.78
N MET A 75 -4.14 14.03 -6.06
CA MET A 75 -3.35 12.94 -6.65
C MET A 75 -4.22 11.87 -7.32
N LEU A 76 -5.44 11.64 -6.82
CA LEU A 76 -6.43 10.79 -7.49
C LEU A 76 -6.86 11.38 -8.85
N ALA A 77 -6.94 12.71 -8.95
CA ALA A 77 -7.32 13.37 -10.19
C ALA A 77 -6.21 13.37 -11.27
N SER A 78 -4.94 13.20 -10.88
CA SER A 78 -3.82 13.62 -11.74
C SER A 78 -2.89 12.50 -12.26
N TYR A 79 -2.70 11.38 -11.53
CA TYR A 79 -1.62 10.43 -11.86
C TYR A 79 -1.92 8.98 -11.50
N THR A 80 -2.82 8.34 -12.24
CA THR A 80 -3.05 6.89 -12.13
C THR A 80 -3.33 6.29 -13.50
N THR A 81 -2.30 5.76 -14.14
CA THR A 81 -2.49 4.84 -15.26
C THR A 81 -1.97 3.47 -14.86
N GLN A 82 -2.71 2.45 -15.28
CA GLN A 82 -2.29 1.06 -15.24
C GLN A 82 -2.02 0.53 -16.66
N GLU A 83 -2.01 1.44 -17.63
CA GLU A 83 -1.78 1.12 -19.02
C GLU A 83 -0.38 0.55 -19.22
N ASP A 84 -0.27 -0.31 -20.23
CA ASP A 84 1.01 -0.82 -20.68
C ASP A 84 1.91 0.35 -21.09
N PRO A 85 3.15 0.44 -20.58
CA PRO A 85 4.08 1.52 -20.95
C PRO A 85 4.58 1.46 -22.41
N GLY A 86 4.21 0.45 -23.20
CA GLY A 86 4.54 0.33 -24.62
C GLY A 86 5.99 -0.08 -24.90
N VAL A 87 6.69 -0.58 -23.90
CA VAL A 87 8.09 -1.03 -23.98
C VAL A 87 8.24 -2.40 -23.33
N LYS A 88 9.36 -3.07 -23.59
CA LYS A 88 9.69 -4.31 -22.87
C LYS A 88 9.83 -4.01 -21.37
N VAL A 89 9.04 -4.70 -20.55
CA VAL A 89 9.08 -4.58 -19.09
C VAL A 89 9.58 -5.88 -18.49
N HIS A 90 10.48 -5.79 -17.52
CA HIS A 90 10.79 -6.90 -16.61
C HIS A 90 10.10 -6.61 -15.28
N CYS A 91 9.02 -7.33 -14.99
CA CYS A 91 8.19 -7.09 -13.80
C CYS A 91 8.41 -8.16 -12.76
N TRP A 92 8.99 -7.76 -11.63
CA TRP A 92 9.44 -8.66 -10.58
C TRP A 92 8.83 -8.29 -9.25
N PHE A 93 8.25 -9.27 -8.57
CA PHE A 93 7.62 -9.04 -7.27
C PHE A 93 7.46 -10.34 -6.47
N THR A 94 7.17 -10.21 -5.18
CA THR A 94 6.75 -11.31 -4.32
C THR A 94 5.27 -11.12 -4.01
N GLU A 95 4.49 -12.20 -4.05
CA GLU A 95 3.04 -12.13 -3.85
C GLU A 95 2.53 -13.09 -2.78
N ASN A 96 3.42 -13.74 -2.02
CA ASN A 96 3.05 -14.82 -1.10
C ASN A 96 3.54 -14.58 0.35
N MET A 97 3.90 -13.35 0.70
CA MET A 97 4.23 -12.96 2.07
C MET A 97 3.05 -12.27 2.76
N PRO A 98 2.86 -12.48 4.07
CA PRO A 98 1.90 -11.71 4.86
C PRO A 98 2.15 -10.21 4.72
N THR A 99 1.14 -9.47 4.26
CA THR A 99 1.20 -8.02 4.03
C THR A 99 -0.02 -7.34 4.62
N GLU A 100 0.15 -6.20 5.27
CA GLU A 100 -0.96 -5.45 5.88
C GLU A 100 -1.98 -5.03 4.80
N TYR A 101 -3.25 -5.41 4.98
CA TYR A 101 -4.31 -5.25 3.98
C TYR A 101 -5.42 -4.31 4.46
N ALA A 102 -5.79 -4.42 5.73
CA ALA A 102 -6.74 -3.55 6.39
C ALA A 102 -6.43 -3.46 7.88
N TYR A 103 -7.03 -2.49 8.56
CA TYR A 103 -6.84 -2.26 10.00
C TYR A 103 -8.18 -2.28 10.72
N VAL A 104 -8.15 -2.61 12.01
CA VAL A 104 -9.31 -2.45 12.87
C VAL A 104 -9.00 -1.51 14.01
N ILE A 105 -9.88 -0.54 14.20
CA ILE A 105 -9.74 0.54 15.17
C ILE A 105 -10.97 0.61 16.08
N ASN A 106 -10.82 1.26 17.23
CA ASN A 106 -11.98 1.66 18.02
C ASN A 106 -12.71 2.80 17.33
N ASP A 107 -14.03 2.78 17.41
CA ASP A 107 -14.85 3.87 16.88
C ASP A 107 -14.54 5.20 17.56
N GLY A 108 -14.35 6.23 16.73
CA GLY A 108 -13.93 7.57 17.17
C GLY A 108 -12.45 7.72 17.53
N ASP A 109 -11.65 6.64 17.54
CA ASP A 109 -10.21 6.69 17.81
C ASP A 109 -9.40 6.27 16.58
N VAL A 110 -9.17 7.26 15.72
CA VAL A 110 -8.39 7.13 14.48
C VAL A 110 -6.92 7.49 14.64
N GLU A 111 -6.52 7.90 15.85
CA GLU A 111 -5.19 8.43 16.14
C GLU A 111 -4.28 7.44 16.87
N SER A 112 -4.86 6.49 17.60
CA SER A 112 -4.16 5.41 18.29
C SER A 112 -3.71 4.30 17.33
N ASP A 113 -2.82 3.44 17.83
CA ASP A 113 -2.46 2.20 17.14
C ASP A 113 -3.72 1.33 16.91
N PRO A 114 -3.83 0.66 15.75
CA PRO A 114 -4.96 -0.22 15.48
C PRO A 114 -4.99 -1.40 16.46
N LEU A 115 -6.20 -1.85 16.81
CA LEU A 115 -6.43 -3.01 17.66
C LEU A 115 -5.82 -4.28 17.04
N TYR A 116 -5.98 -4.43 15.73
CA TYR A 116 -5.40 -5.52 14.97
C TYR A 116 -5.25 -5.16 13.50
N LYS A 117 -4.34 -5.88 12.85
CA LYS A 117 -4.03 -5.78 11.44
C LYS A 117 -4.60 -7.00 10.74
N ILE A 118 -5.32 -6.78 9.65
CA ILE A 118 -5.78 -7.83 8.76
C ILE A 118 -4.69 -8.03 7.72
N MET A 119 -4.16 -9.24 7.65
CA MET A 119 -3.07 -9.59 6.75
C MET A 119 -3.63 -10.20 5.46
N GLY A 120 -3.21 -9.65 4.33
CA GLY A 120 -3.34 -10.25 3.00
C GLY A 120 -2.00 -10.81 2.50
N LEU A 121 -1.89 -10.95 1.20
CA LEU A 121 -0.68 -11.42 0.53
C LEU A 121 0.02 -10.27 -0.22
N GLY A 122 1.34 -10.38 -0.37
CA GLY A 122 2.20 -9.37 -1.00
C GLY A 122 3.68 -9.66 -0.75
N ASP A 123 4.49 -8.62 -0.61
CA ASP A 123 5.93 -8.68 -0.31
C ASP A 123 6.29 -8.20 1.12
N GLY A 124 5.28 -8.05 1.98
CA GLY A 124 5.41 -7.47 3.31
C GLY A 124 5.23 -5.95 3.35
N THR A 125 5.02 -5.28 2.21
CA THR A 125 4.68 -3.85 2.14
C THR A 125 3.66 -3.55 1.03
N GLY A 126 3.96 -3.93 -0.21
CA GLY A 126 3.04 -3.82 -1.35
C GLY A 126 2.10 -5.02 -1.41
N ASP A 127 0.81 -4.77 -1.64
CA ASP A 127 -0.17 -5.84 -1.79
C ASP A 127 -0.05 -6.56 -3.13
N ALA A 128 -0.38 -7.85 -3.16
CA ALA A 128 -0.22 -8.69 -4.35
C ALA A 128 -1.02 -8.19 -5.57
N ASN A 129 -2.18 -7.54 -5.38
CA ASN A 129 -2.95 -7.02 -6.52
C ASN A 129 -2.26 -5.81 -7.14
N SER A 130 -1.75 -4.89 -6.32
CA SER A 130 -0.95 -3.75 -6.78
C SER A 130 0.32 -4.20 -7.49
N LEU A 131 1.06 -5.14 -6.91
CA LEU A 131 2.32 -5.63 -7.47
C LEU A 131 2.14 -6.38 -8.80
N SER A 132 0.96 -6.96 -9.04
CA SER A 132 0.70 -7.82 -10.19
C SER A 132 0.03 -7.12 -11.40
N VAL A 133 -0.20 -5.81 -11.35
CA VAL A 133 -0.80 -5.03 -12.46
C VAL A 133 -0.12 -5.31 -13.80
N CYS A 134 1.21 -5.40 -13.78
CA CYS A 134 2.02 -5.64 -14.96
C CYS A 134 1.73 -6.97 -15.68
N ARG A 135 1.03 -7.92 -15.06
CA ARG A 135 0.60 -9.17 -15.72
C ARG A 135 -0.32 -8.91 -16.92
N GLY A 136 -1.01 -7.77 -16.93
CA GLY A 136 -1.88 -7.36 -18.03
C GLY A 136 -1.15 -6.68 -19.19
N TRP A 137 0.13 -6.37 -19.06
CA TRP A 137 0.91 -5.66 -20.09
C TRP A 137 1.42 -6.65 -21.14
N GLU A 138 1.26 -6.30 -22.42
CA GLU A 138 1.59 -7.12 -23.59
C GLU A 138 3.07 -7.52 -23.60
N ASN A 139 3.95 -6.59 -23.24
CA ASN A 139 5.40 -6.77 -23.32
C ASN A 139 6.08 -7.04 -21.97
N ALA A 140 5.31 -7.43 -20.94
CA ALA A 140 5.86 -7.75 -19.64
C ALA A 140 6.38 -9.19 -19.53
N VAL A 141 7.64 -9.32 -19.13
CA VAL A 141 8.22 -10.56 -18.63
C VAL A 141 8.02 -10.57 -17.12
N VAL A 142 7.04 -11.33 -16.66
CA VAL A 142 6.68 -11.43 -15.24
C VAL A 142 7.45 -12.56 -14.59
N GLU A 143 8.08 -12.28 -13.45
CA GLU A 143 8.77 -13.25 -12.61
C GLU A 143 8.41 -13.01 -11.15
N THR A 144 7.90 -14.04 -10.48
CA THR A 144 7.62 -13.97 -9.05
C THR A 144 8.78 -14.57 -8.26
N PHE A 145 9.10 -13.92 -7.14
CA PHE A 145 10.11 -14.40 -6.21
C PHE A 145 9.42 -14.92 -4.95
N ASP A 146 9.87 -16.06 -4.45
CA ASP A 146 9.35 -16.66 -3.22
C ASP A 146 9.99 -16.00 -2.00
N ALA A 147 9.16 -15.48 -1.09
CA ALA A 147 9.57 -14.95 0.21
C ALA A 147 10.71 -13.88 0.16
N VAL A 148 10.75 -13.04 -0.88
CA VAL A 148 11.63 -11.87 -0.91
C VAL A 148 10.84 -10.66 -0.41
N CYS A 149 11.22 -10.16 0.77
CA CYS A 149 10.57 -8.98 1.33
C CYS A 149 10.76 -7.74 0.45
N HIS A 150 9.88 -6.75 0.59
CA HIS A 150 9.89 -5.50 -0.20
C HIS A 150 11.29 -4.89 -0.38
N SER A 151 11.98 -4.61 0.72
CA SER A 151 13.34 -4.04 0.69
C SER A 151 14.44 -5.06 0.38
N CYS A 152 14.16 -6.36 0.58
CA CYS A 152 15.11 -7.44 0.35
C CYS A 152 15.45 -7.60 -1.14
N PHE A 153 14.61 -7.13 -2.08
CA PHE A 153 14.90 -7.14 -3.52
C PHE A 153 16.25 -6.47 -3.85
N LEU A 154 16.64 -5.46 -3.06
CA LEU A 154 17.87 -4.69 -3.28
C LEU A 154 19.14 -5.47 -2.93
N THR A 155 19.03 -6.52 -2.11
CA THR A 155 20.18 -7.27 -1.60
C THR A 155 20.09 -8.77 -1.83
N ASN A 156 18.95 -9.28 -2.29
CA ASN A 156 18.75 -10.70 -2.56
C ASN A 156 19.64 -11.12 -3.74
N ALA A 157 20.56 -12.06 -3.50
CA ALA A 157 21.53 -12.47 -4.50
C ALA A 157 20.90 -13.02 -5.79
N THR A 158 19.77 -13.73 -5.70
CA THR A 158 19.04 -14.24 -6.86
C THR A 158 18.51 -13.10 -7.72
N VAL A 159 17.85 -12.12 -7.09
CA VAL A 159 17.33 -10.92 -7.77
C VAL A 159 18.47 -10.10 -8.39
N VAL A 160 19.53 -9.82 -7.62
CA VAL A 160 20.68 -9.04 -8.10
C VAL A 160 21.36 -9.72 -9.28
N ASN A 161 21.60 -11.03 -9.20
CA ASN A 161 22.19 -11.79 -10.30
C ASN A 161 21.31 -11.79 -11.55
N ARG A 162 19.98 -11.72 -11.39
CA ARG A 162 19.05 -11.55 -12.51
C ARG A 162 19.26 -10.20 -13.21
N ILE A 163 19.39 -9.11 -12.44
CA ILE A 163 19.69 -7.76 -12.98
C ILE A 163 21.01 -7.79 -13.73
N VAL A 164 22.06 -8.30 -13.09
CA VAL A 164 23.40 -8.40 -13.69
C VAL A 164 23.32 -9.16 -15.01
N GLY A 165 22.67 -10.33 -15.01
CA GLY A 165 22.49 -11.13 -16.22
C GLY A 165 21.80 -10.36 -17.36
N MET A 166 20.77 -9.55 -17.07
CA MET A 166 20.11 -8.74 -18.10
C MET A 166 21.01 -7.65 -18.69
N VAL A 167 21.85 -7.01 -17.87
CA VAL A 167 22.70 -5.90 -18.33
C VAL A 167 24.02 -6.36 -18.94
N THR A 168 24.47 -7.59 -18.65
CA THR A 168 25.74 -8.12 -19.19
C THR A 168 25.56 -9.08 -20.36
N SER A 169 24.34 -9.54 -20.66
CA SER A 169 24.09 -10.49 -21.76
C SER A 169 23.84 -9.80 -23.11
N ALA A 170 24.37 -8.59 -23.30
CA ALA A 170 24.33 -7.85 -24.55
C ALA A 170 25.56 -8.13 -25.43
#